data_AF-A0A562UF96-F1
#
_entry.id   AF-A0A562UF96-F1
#
_cell.length_a   1.000
_cell.length_b   1.000
_cell.length_c   1.000
_cell.angle_alpha   90.00
_cell.angle_beta   90.00
_cell.angle_gamma   90.00
#
_symmetry.space_group_name_H-M   'P 1'
#
loop_
_entity.id
_entity.type
_entity.pdbx_description
1 polymer ?
#
loop_
_entity_poly.entity_id
_entity_poly.type
_entity_poly.pdbx_seq_one_letter_code
_entity_poly.pdbx_strand_id
1 'polypeptide(L)' 'METKLNNFKADFNNVFVEGNANAIQMARVFVILAVPVLIICLTALHSIK' A
#
# COMPACT_ATOMS: atom_id res chain seq x y z
N MET A 1 2.13 -19.23 -0.40
CA MET A 1 2.57 -17.82 -0.60
C MET A 1 1.77 -17.16 -1.73
N GLU A 2 1.51 -17.88 -2.83
CA GLU A 2 0.62 -17.47 -3.92
C GLU A 2 -0.74 -16.92 -3.46
N THR A 3 -1.44 -17.61 -2.55
CA THR A 3 -2.76 -17.16 -2.08
C THR A 3 -2.72 -15.76 -1.44
N LYS A 4 -1.67 -15.44 -0.68
CA LYS A 4 -1.52 -14.13 -0.04
C LYS A 4 -1.24 -13.04 -1.07
N LEU A 5 -0.43 -13.35 -2.09
CA LEU A 5 -0.09 -12.42 -3.18
C LEU A 5 -1.30 -12.15 -4.08
N ASN A 6 -2.06 -13.19 -4.42
CA ASN A 6 -3.29 -13.08 -5.22
C ASN A 6 -4.36 -12.27 -4.48
N ASN A 7 -4.51 -12.46 -3.15
CA ASN A 7 -5.39 -11.65 -2.33
C ASN A 7 -4.95 -10.18 -2.32
N PHE A 8 -3.64 -9.91 -2.19
CA PHE A 8 -3.14 -8.53 -2.25
C PHE A 8 -3.38 -7.88 -3.61
N LYS A 9 -3.19 -8.61 -4.71
CA LYS A 9 -3.48 -8.12 -6.06
C LYS A 9 -4.96 -7.75 -6.23
N ALA A 10 -5.85 -8.60 -5.74
CA ALA A 10 -7.29 -8.33 -5.75
C ALA A 10 -7.63 -7.10 -4.90
N ASP A 11 -7.07 -7.00 -3.68
CA ASP A 11 -7.27 -5.84 -2.81
C ASP A 11 -6.78 -4.54 -3.47
N PHE A 12 -5.62 -4.58 -4.15
CA PHE A 12 -5.08 -3.44 -4.88
C PHE A 12 -5.98 -3.01 -6.04
N ASN A 13 -6.49 -3.96 -6.82
CA ASN A 13 -7.44 -3.69 -7.90
C ASN A 13 -8.75 -3.07 -7.36
N ASN A 14 -9.27 -3.62 -6.26
CA ASN A 14 -10.50 -3.14 -5.64
C ASN A 14 -10.35 -1.71 -5.11
N VAL A 15 -9.18 -1.37 -4.57
CA VAL A 15 -8.90 -0.04 -3.99
C VAL A 15 -8.69 1.02 -5.08
N PHE A 16 -7.87 0.72 -6.11
CA PHE A 16 -7.41 1.73 -7.06
C PHE A 16 -8.08 1.71 -8.43
N VAL A 17 -8.74 0.61 -8.79
CA VAL A 17 -9.35 0.44 -10.12
C VAL A 17 -10.87 0.37 -10.01
N GLU A 18 -11.39 -0.53 -9.19
CA GLU A 18 -12.83 -0.76 -9.10
C GLU A 18 -13.54 0.21 -8.13
N GLY A 19 -12.81 0.80 -7.18
CA GLY A 19 -13.37 1.69 -6.16
C GLY A 19 -14.33 1.00 -5.19
N ASN A 20 -14.36 -0.33 -5.17
CA ASN A 20 -15.26 -1.17 -4.36
C ASN A 20 -14.49 -1.96 -3.29
N ALA A 21 -13.51 -1.32 -2.66
CA ALA A 21 -12.77 -1.93 -1.56
C ALA A 21 -13.47 -1.72 -0.22
N ASN A 22 -13.55 -2.79 0.57
CA ASN A 22 -13.97 -2.67 1.96
C ASN A 22 -12.84 -2.06 2.84
N ALA A 23 -13.19 -1.65 4.06
CA ALA A 23 -12.25 -1.01 4.99
C ALA A 23 -10.99 -1.85 5.28
N ILE A 24 -11.11 -3.19 5.32
CA ILE A 24 -9.98 -4.10 5.57
C ILE A 24 -9.04 -4.16 4.35
N GLN A 25 -9.60 -4.15 3.14
CA GLN A 25 -8.82 -4.13 1.89
C GLN A 25 -8.05 -2.81 1.76
N MET A 26 -8.73 -1.69 2.01
CA MET A 26 -8.10 -0.38 2.06
C MET A 26 -6.96 -0.32 3.09
N ALA A 27 -7.20 -0.78 4.32
CA ALA A 27 -6.17 -0.79 5.37
C ALA A 27 -4.94 -1.62 4.97
N ARG A 28 -5.13 -2.81 4.39
CA ARG A 28 -4.01 -3.65 3.93
C ARG A 28 -3.18 -2.96 2.85
N VAL A 29 -3.84 -2.36 1.87
CA VAL A 29 -3.17 -1.66 0.77
C VAL A 29 -2.41 -0.43 1.27
N PHE A 30 -3.02 0.40 2.12
CA PHE A 30 -2.37 1.61 2.64
C PHE A 30 -1.22 1.33 3.60
N VAL A 31 -1.30 0.31 4.45
CA VAL A 31 -0.18 -0.07 5.33
C VAL A 31 1.06 -0.46 4.51
N ILE A 32 0.86 -1.21 3.42
CA ILE A 32 1.97 -1.60 2.53
C ILE A 32 2.55 -0.40 1.79
N LEU A 33 1.70 0.53 1.32
CA LEU A 33 2.14 1.75 0.66
C LEU A 33 2.74 2.79 1.61
N ALA A 34 2.47 2.72 2.91
CA ALA A 34 3.08 3.60 3.89
C ALA A 34 4.60 3.39 3.98
N VAL A 35 5.10 2.17 3.74
CA VAL A 35 6.54 1.86 3.78
C VAL A 35 7.35 2.71 2.79
N PRO A 36 7.06 2.70 1.47
CA PRO A 36 7.80 3.55 0.53
C PRO A 36 7.62 5.04 0.80
N VAL A 37 6.44 5.49 1.25
CA VAL A 37 6.23 6.91 1.63
C VAL A 37 7.12 7.31 2.80
N LEU A 38 7.19 6.49 3.85
CA LEU A 38 8.06 6.73 5.00
C LEU A 38 9.53 6.74 4.59
N ILE A 39 9.96 5.83 3.70
CA ILE A 39 11.32 5.81 3.18
C ILE A 39 11.65 7.12 2.47
N ILE A 40 10.78 7.60 1.57
CA ILE A 40 10.97 8.88 0.87
C ILE A 40 11.03 10.05 1.85
N CYS A 41 10.15 10.08 2.85
CA CYS A 41 10.18 11.13 3.88
C CYS A 41 11.50 11.12 4.66
N LEU A 42 11.98 9.95 5.08
CA LEU A 42 13.23 9.82 5.83
C LEU A 42 14.46 10.20 4.99
N THR A 43 14.52 9.78 3.72
CA THR A 43 15.64 10.13 2.83
C THR A 43 15.63 11.62 2.48
N ALA A 44 14.46 12.22 2.25
CA ALA A 44 14.35 13.67 2.05
C ALA A 44 14.79 14.45 3.30
N LEU A 45 14.35 14.04 4.49
CA LEU A 45 14.79 14.63 5.77
C LEU A 45 16.31 14.52 5.97
N HIS A 46 16.92 13.41 5.58
CA HIS A 46 18.36 13.23 5.65
C HIS A 46 19.12 14.09 4.63
N SER A 47 18.60 14.21 3.40
CA SER A 47 19.25 14.97 2.33
C SER A 47 19.18 16.49 2.49
N ILE A 48 18.31 17.01 3.36
CA ILE A 48 18.17 18.44 3.67
C ILE A 48 19.16 18.88 4.78
N LYS A 49 19.81 17.93 5.47
CA LYS A 49 20.91 18.20 6.43
C LYS A 49 22.26 18.10 5.75
#